data_AF-A0A959PLE5-F1
#
_entry.id   AF-A0A959PLE5-F1
#
_cell.length_a   1.000
_cell.length_b   1.000
_cell.length_c   1.000
_cell.angle_alpha   90.00
_cell.angle_beta   90.00
_cell.angle_gamma   90.00
#
_symmetry.space_group_name_H-M   'P 1'
#
loop_
_entity.id
_entity.type
_entity.pdbx_description
1 polymer ?
#
loop_
_entity_poly.entity_id
_entity_poly.type
_entity_poly.pdbx_seq_one_letter_code
_entity_poly.pdbx_strand_id
1 'polypeptide(L)'
;DGKEMVIDEAAKLFVDRTGRPGPAGWEGGIYPAGLENHPVTGVSWYEAAAYATYVHKKLPTIYEWSRTAATARTEFMVPLSNFNGVSTVEVGSLPGYSTFGLYDMAGNAREWCSNASGSNDQRFVLGGGWNDPSYAFNDSYTQNAMDRSASNGFRCVQELQEDPDRFGLNQPIHSDYRDYRKEKPVDNTTFSIYLTQFAYDKDPLNARVEASYDREFWTIEKVSFDAGYGDERMEAYLYLPKKFKPPYQTILLFPGSNALYTSEYNVDSYIGWYDFFLKSGKAYVEPIFKSTYNRRDKLNSRLPQETVFYKDHVIMWRKDLGRTIDYLENRPDIDTDKLAFYGISWGGFVGGILPAVEKRIKVVMLNVGGMAMTKTFPEVDQINFLPRITQPVLMVNGKHDMYFPVESAQLPMYDLLGTPARDKKINIYDSGHLTPRIEVMKATLNWLDHYFGPTDKLVKDSYSPTH
;
A
#
# COMPACT_ATOMS: atom_id res chain seq x y z
N ASP A 1 33.57 -8.49 0.16
CA ASP A 1 34.16 -8.51 1.52
C ASP A 1 34.85 -7.19 1.91
N GLY A 2 34.68 -6.10 1.14
CA GLY A 2 35.28 -4.81 1.47
C GLY A 2 36.79 -4.72 1.23
N LYS A 3 37.39 -5.73 0.57
CA LYS A 3 38.81 -5.69 0.21
C LYS A 3 39.03 -4.88 -1.06
N GLU A 4 40.00 -4.00 -1.01
CA GLU A 4 40.51 -3.32 -2.19
C GLU A 4 41.20 -4.31 -3.12
N MET A 5 40.97 -4.18 -4.42
CA MET A 5 41.56 -5.03 -5.46
C MET A 5 42.20 -4.15 -6.51
N VAL A 6 43.35 -4.58 -7.03
CA VAL A 6 44.02 -3.89 -8.14
C VAL A 6 43.20 -4.10 -9.41
N ILE A 7 43.05 -3.06 -10.23
CA ILE A 7 42.17 -3.06 -11.42
C ILE A 7 42.48 -4.23 -12.38
N ASP A 8 43.75 -4.59 -12.55
CA ASP A 8 44.18 -5.70 -13.42
C ASP A 8 43.78 -7.07 -12.86
N GLU A 9 43.63 -7.21 -11.54
CA GLU A 9 43.13 -8.44 -10.93
C GLU A 9 41.61 -8.50 -10.99
N ALA A 10 40.93 -7.37 -10.80
CA ALA A 10 39.47 -7.27 -10.95
C ALA A 10 39.04 -7.57 -12.40
N ALA A 11 39.77 -7.06 -13.39
CA ALA A 11 39.49 -7.30 -14.81
C ALA A 11 39.51 -8.78 -15.18
N LYS A 12 40.31 -9.61 -14.49
CA LYS A 12 40.36 -11.08 -14.72
C LYS A 12 39.08 -11.79 -14.27
N LEU A 13 38.25 -11.16 -13.44
CA LEU A 13 36.97 -11.69 -13.01
C LEU A 13 35.83 -11.38 -14.01
N PHE A 14 36.04 -10.40 -14.89
CA PHE A 14 35.05 -9.92 -15.85
C PHE A 14 35.28 -10.52 -17.24
N VAL A 15 35.22 -11.85 -17.28
CA VAL A 15 35.45 -12.63 -18.50
C VAL A 15 34.19 -13.31 -19.00
N ASP A 16 34.13 -13.52 -20.30
CA ASP A 16 33.12 -14.26 -21.02
C ASP A 16 33.33 -15.78 -20.89
N ARG A 17 32.51 -16.58 -21.57
CA ARG A 17 32.59 -18.06 -21.50
C ARG A 17 33.92 -18.64 -22.01
N THR A 18 34.66 -17.86 -22.81
CA THR A 18 35.95 -18.24 -23.39
C THR A 18 37.15 -17.75 -22.58
N GLY A 19 36.91 -17.05 -21.46
CA GLY A 19 37.95 -16.45 -20.63
C GLY A 19 38.49 -15.12 -21.19
N ARG A 20 37.83 -14.52 -22.18
CA ARG A 20 38.18 -13.20 -22.72
C ARG A 20 37.39 -12.11 -22.02
N PRO A 21 37.85 -10.85 -21.98
CA PRO A 21 37.07 -9.76 -21.39
C PRO A 21 35.68 -9.63 -22.04
N GLY A 22 34.62 -9.58 -21.23
CA GLY A 22 33.25 -9.42 -21.70
C GLY A 22 32.19 -9.97 -20.74
N PRO A 23 30.90 -9.64 -20.96
CA PRO A 23 29.78 -10.18 -20.18
C PRO A 23 29.76 -11.71 -20.09
N ALA A 24 29.24 -12.26 -18.99
CA ALA A 24 29.32 -13.70 -18.68
C ALA A 24 28.62 -14.60 -19.72
N GLY A 25 27.67 -14.06 -20.48
CA GLY A 25 26.97 -14.78 -21.54
C GLY A 25 27.63 -14.73 -22.92
N TRP A 26 28.69 -13.94 -23.09
CA TRP A 26 29.35 -13.72 -24.38
C TRP A 26 30.36 -14.82 -24.71
N GLU A 27 30.82 -14.85 -25.96
CA GLU A 27 31.80 -15.80 -26.46
C GLU A 27 32.79 -15.08 -27.40
N GLY A 28 34.09 -15.25 -27.20
CA GLY A 28 35.10 -14.62 -28.06
C GLY A 28 35.23 -13.10 -27.90
N GLY A 29 34.67 -12.50 -26.84
CA GLY A 29 34.59 -11.05 -26.63
C GLY A 29 33.47 -10.37 -27.41
N ILE A 30 32.52 -11.12 -27.96
CA ILE A 30 31.38 -10.59 -28.72
C ILE A 30 30.05 -11.20 -28.24
N TYR A 31 28.96 -10.46 -28.43
CA TYR A 31 27.61 -10.93 -28.11
C TYR A 31 27.23 -12.15 -28.98
N PRO A 32 26.37 -13.05 -28.48
CA PRO A 32 25.84 -14.16 -29.27
C PRO A 32 25.07 -13.67 -30.50
N ALA A 33 25.23 -14.35 -31.64
CA ALA A 33 24.55 -14.00 -32.88
C ALA A 33 23.02 -13.97 -32.73
N GLY A 34 22.36 -12.95 -33.27
CA GLY A 34 20.91 -12.77 -33.16
C GLY A 34 20.45 -12.01 -31.91
N LEU A 35 21.37 -11.55 -31.06
CA LEU A 35 21.09 -10.76 -29.85
C LEU A 35 21.56 -9.31 -29.97
N GLU A 36 21.74 -8.80 -31.19
CA GLU A 36 22.27 -7.46 -31.48
C GLU A 36 21.42 -6.35 -30.84
N ASN A 37 20.10 -6.53 -30.82
CA ASN A 37 19.13 -5.57 -30.31
C ASN A 37 18.59 -5.95 -28.92
N HIS A 38 19.14 -6.99 -28.29
CA HIS A 38 18.74 -7.43 -26.95
C HIS A 38 19.48 -6.62 -25.87
N PRO A 39 18.93 -6.51 -24.65
CA PRO A 39 19.64 -5.87 -23.56
C PRO A 39 20.94 -6.64 -23.22
N VAL A 40 22.01 -5.90 -22.96
CA VAL A 40 23.25 -6.47 -22.44
C VAL A 40 23.01 -6.96 -21.02
N THR A 41 23.23 -8.24 -20.79
CA THR A 41 23.01 -8.94 -19.52
C THR A 41 24.20 -9.84 -19.17
N GLY A 42 24.23 -10.40 -17.97
CA GLY A 42 25.35 -11.18 -17.48
C GLY A 42 26.52 -10.30 -17.02
N VAL A 43 26.20 -9.13 -16.48
CA VAL A 43 27.18 -8.16 -15.97
C VAL A 43 26.97 -7.90 -14.48
N SER A 44 28.08 -7.72 -13.79
CA SER A 44 28.13 -7.33 -12.39
C SER A 44 27.80 -5.85 -12.23
N TRP A 45 27.53 -5.42 -11.00
CA TRP A 45 27.34 -4.00 -10.68
C TRP A 45 28.59 -3.18 -11.04
N TYR A 46 29.79 -3.74 -10.84
CA TYR A 46 31.05 -3.07 -11.15
C TYR A 46 31.25 -2.87 -12.66
N GLU A 47 30.95 -3.89 -13.48
CA GLU A 47 30.96 -3.78 -14.94
C GLU A 47 29.96 -2.71 -15.42
N ALA A 48 28.74 -2.73 -14.89
CA ALA A 48 27.70 -1.76 -15.21
C ALA A 48 28.09 -0.33 -14.83
N ALA A 49 28.62 -0.12 -13.62
CA ALA A 49 29.07 1.18 -13.13
C ALA A 49 30.29 1.72 -13.91
N ALA A 50 31.23 0.84 -14.27
CA ALA A 50 32.38 1.19 -15.08
C ALA A 50 31.95 1.62 -16.49
N TYR A 51 31.06 0.87 -17.12
CA TYR A 51 30.51 1.25 -18.43
C TYR A 51 29.76 2.58 -18.37
N ALA A 52 28.88 2.77 -17.38
CA ALA A 52 28.14 4.01 -17.20
C ALA A 52 29.10 5.21 -17.10
N THR A 53 30.17 5.07 -16.32
CA THR A 53 31.22 6.09 -16.17
C THR A 53 31.97 6.34 -17.47
N TYR A 54 32.34 5.27 -18.19
CA TYR A 54 33.03 5.35 -19.49
C TYR A 54 32.23 6.15 -20.52
N VAL A 55 30.90 6.01 -20.52
CA VAL A 55 30.01 6.76 -21.43
C VAL A 55 29.52 8.10 -20.85
N HIS A 56 30.18 8.62 -19.80
CA HIS A 56 29.85 9.88 -19.13
C HIS A 56 28.41 9.94 -18.58
N LYS A 57 27.89 8.80 -18.13
CA LYS A 57 26.58 8.65 -17.47
C LYS A 57 26.76 8.03 -16.08
N LYS A 58 25.64 7.68 -15.45
CA LYS A 58 25.61 7.04 -14.12
C LYS A 58 24.60 5.90 -14.13
N LEU A 59 24.73 4.97 -13.18
CA LEU A 59 23.61 4.08 -12.84
C LEU A 59 22.50 4.88 -12.14
N PRO A 60 21.22 4.56 -12.35
CA PRO A 60 20.14 5.18 -11.60
C PRO A 60 20.26 4.86 -10.10
N THR A 61 19.89 5.80 -9.26
CA THR A 61 19.50 5.52 -7.88
C THR A 61 18.18 4.77 -7.85
N ILE A 62 17.86 4.06 -6.76
CA ILE A 62 16.54 3.45 -6.58
C ILE A 62 15.42 4.49 -6.64
N TYR A 63 15.69 5.73 -6.25
CA TYR A 63 14.72 6.81 -6.25
C TYR A 63 14.40 7.27 -7.68
N GLU A 64 15.43 7.50 -8.49
CA GLU A 64 15.29 7.81 -9.92
C GLU A 64 14.61 6.64 -10.66
N TRP A 65 15.03 5.40 -10.37
CA TRP A 65 14.47 4.20 -10.96
C TRP A 65 12.99 4.04 -10.60
N SER A 66 12.65 4.05 -9.31
CA SER A 66 11.28 3.86 -8.83
C SER A 66 10.33 4.92 -9.37
N ARG A 67 10.78 6.18 -9.40
CA ARG A 67 10.01 7.28 -9.98
C ARG A 67 9.70 7.05 -11.45
N THR A 68 10.69 6.63 -12.23
CA THR A 68 10.55 6.48 -13.68
C THR A 68 9.91 5.14 -14.08
N ALA A 69 10.06 4.10 -13.28
CA ALA A 69 9.39 2.81 -13.43
C ALA A 69 7.89 2.93 -13.17
N ALA A 70 7.49 3.82 -12.26
CA ALA A 70 6.08 4.04 -11.89
C ALA A 70 5.39 2.73 -11.44
N THR A 71 6.04 1.99 -10.55
CA THR A 71 5.60 0.69 -9.99
C THR A 71 4.16 0.68 -9.46
N ALA A 72 3.62 1.83 -9.04
CA ALA A 72 2.22 2.01 -8.70
C ALA A 72 1.22 1.73 -9.85
N ARG A 73 1.68 1.56 -11.09
CA ARG A 73 0.89 1.24 -12.30
C ARG A 73 1.25 -0.12 -12.89
N THR A 74 1.73 -1.03 -12.04
CA THR A 74 2.10 -2.42 -12.38
C THR A 74 1.08 -3.12 -13.27
N GLU A 75 -0.21 -2.90 -13.00
CA GLU A 75 -1.33 -3.50 -13.73
C GLU A 75 -1.34 -3.21 -15.23
N PHE A 76 -0.69 -2.13 -15.66
CA PHE A 76 -0.55 -1.76 -17.07
C PHE A 76 0.80 -2.13 -17.68
N MET A 77 1.78 -2.53 -16.88
CA MET A 77 3.15 -2.79 -17.33
C MET A 77 3.46 -4.29 -17.34
N VAL A 78 3.31 -4.95 -16.19
CA VAL A 78 3.72 -6.35 -16.01
C VAL A 78 3.07 -7.33 -17.01
N PRO A 79 1.75 -7.25 -17.31
CA PRO A 79 1.12 -8.14 -18.29
C PRO A 79 1.64 -7.96 -19.73
N LEU A 80 2.28 -6.82 -20.01
CA LEU A 80 2.79 -6.43 -21.33
C LEU A 80 4.32 -6.53 -21.41
N SER A 81 4.95 -7.17 -20.43
CA SER A 81 6.40 -7.24 -20.24
C SER A 81 6.93 -8.68 -20.31
N ASN A 82 8.23 -8.84 -20.52
CA ASN A 82 8.87 -10.15 -20.63
C ASN A 82 9.21 -10.71 -19.23
N PHE A 83 8.31 -11.50 -18.65
CA PHE A 83 8.54 -12.26 -17.42
C PHE A 83 8.26 -13.75 -17.64
N ASN A 84 8.90 -14.62 -16.85
CA ASN A 84 8.81 -16.08 -17.00
C ASN A 84 9.02 -16.57 -18.45
N GLY A 85 9.86 -15.86 -19.22
CA GLY A 85 10.21 -16.18 -20.59
C GLY A 85 11.33 -17.21 -20.69
N VAL A 86 11.81 -17.41 -21.92
CA VAL A 86 12.92 -18.34 -22.25
C VAL A 86 14.26 -17.62 -22.38
N SER A 87 14.23 -16.34 -22.79
CA SER A 87 15.40 -15.47 -22.98
C SER A 87 14.95 -14.00 -22.94
N THR A 88 15.91 -13.08 -22.99
CA THR A 88 15.63 -11.68 -23.33
C THR A 88 14.97 -11.58 -24.72
N VAL A 89 14.28 -10.47 -24.95
CA VAL A 89 13.75 -10.04 -26.26
C VAL A 89 14.39 -8.70 -26.66
N GLU A 90 14.24 -8.31 -27.92
CA GLU A 90 14.72 -7.02 -28.42
C GLU A 90 14.17 -5.86 -27.57
N VAL A 91 15.03 -4.89 -27.27
CA VAL A 91 14.66 -3.71 -26.49
C VAL A 91 13.55 -2.93 -27.20
N GLY A 92 12.50 -2.56 -26.49
CA GLY A 92 11.36 -1.81 -27.02
C GLY A 92 10.39 -2.63 -27.88
N SER A 93 10.57 -3.95 -27.99
CA SER A 93 9.68 -4.81 -28.80
C SER A 93 8.32 -5.07 -28.15
N LEU A 94 8.22 -4.92 -26.83
CA LEU A 94 7.00 -5.15 -26.07
C LEU A 94 6.26 -3.85 -25.74
N PRO A 95 4.91 -3.88 -25.66
CA PRO A 95 4.11 -2.67 -25.50
C PRO A 95 4.07 -2.13 -24.05
N GLY A 96 4.73 -2.79 -23.09
CA GLY A 96 4.80 -2.31 -21.71
C GLY A 96 5.74 -1.11 -21.56
N TYR A 97 5.20 0.06 -21.22
CA TYR A 97 5.97 1.27 -20.93
C TYR A 97 5.48 1.97 -19.66
N SER A 98 6.38 2.68 -18.99
CA SER A 98 6.05 3.42 -17.77
C SER A 98 5.25 4.70 -18.04
N THR A 99 4.75 5.36 -16.98
CA THR A 99 4.07 6.67 -17.13
C THR A 99 4.93 7.77 -17.75
N PHE A 100 6.24 7.54 -17.89
CA PHE A 100 7.19 8.44 -18.52
C PHE A 100 7.61 8.01 -19.93
N GLY A 101 6.94 6.99 -20.51
CA GLY A 101 7.24 6.50 -21.85
C GLY A 101 8.50 5.62 -21.94
N LEU A 102 8.99 5.11 -20.81
CA LEU A 102 10.15 4.22 -20.79
C LEU A 102 9.74 2.77 -20.97
N TYR A 103 10.28 2.11 -21.99
CA TYR A 103 10.13 0.69 -22.23
C TYR A 103 11.10 -0.14 -21.37
N ASP A 104 10.78 -1.43 -21.23
CA ASP A 104 11.63 -2.44 -20.56
C ASP A 104 12.00 -2.09 -19.12
N MET A 105 11.18 -1.29 -18.43
CA MET A 105 11.35 -1.06 -16.98
C MET A 105 10.92 -2.28 -16.16
N ALA A 106 10.04 -3.12 -16.71
CA ALA A 106 9.52 -4.32 -16.09
C ALA A 106 9.89 -5.53 -16.95
N GLY A 107 10.59 -6.50 -16.36
CA GLY A 107 10.97 -7.73 -17.04
C GLY A 107 12.11 -7.50 -18.04
N ASN A 108 12.32 -8.49 -18.90
CA ASN A 108 13.39 -8.55 -19.90
C ASN A 108 14.78 -8.61 -19.26
N ALA A 109 15.27 -7.54 -18.64
CA ALA A 109 16.51 -7.51 -17.88
C ALA A 109 16.30 -6.83 -16.53
N ARG A 110 16.94 -7.37 -15.49
CA ARG A 110 17.06 -6.69 -14.20
C ARG A 110 18.03 -5.52 -14.34
N GLU A 111 17.86 -4.50 -13.51
CA GLU A 111 18.64 -3.27 -13.65
C GLU A 111 19.37 -2.89 -12.37
N TRP A 112 20.70 -2.92 -12.42
CA TRP A 112 21.55 -2.44 -11.34
C TRP A 112 21.31 -0.96 -11.04
N CYS A 113 21.12 -0.66 -9.76
CA CYS A 113 21.05 0.70 -9.21
C CYS A 113 22.32 1.04 -8.43
N SER A 114 22.61 2.33 -8.25
CA SER A 114 23.83 2.79 -7.55
C SER A 114 23.83 2.46 -6.04
N ASN A 115 22.66 2.40 -5.41
CA ASN A 115 22.52 2.26 -3.95
C ASN A 115 22.98 0.88 -3.43
N ALA A 116 23.67 0.89 -2.29
CA ALA A 116 23.97 -0.30 -1.48
C ALA A 116 22.83 -0.61 -0.48
N SER A 117 22.70 -1.85 -0.01
CA SER A 117 21.63 -2.24 0.93
C SER A 117 22.03 -2.23 2.41
N GLY A 118 22.96 -1.35 2.77
CA GLY A 118 23.57 -1.30 4.10
C GLY A 118 24.78 -2.22 4.29
N SER A 119 25.04 -3.16 3.37
CA SER A 119 26.32 -3.87 3.24
C SER A 119 27.01 -3.52 1.92
N ASN A 120 28.33 -3.35 1.94
CA ASN A 120 29.08 -2.86 0.78
C ASN A 120 29.12 -3.84 -0.40
N ASP A 121 28.84 -5.12 -0.15
CA ASP A 121 28.83 -6.19 -1.15
C ASP A 121 27.46 -6.42 -1.79
N GLN A 122 26.39 -5.79 -1.30
CA GLN A 122 25.05 -5.90 -1.86
C GLN A 122 24.64 -4.60 -2.55
N ARG A 123 23.98 -4.72 -3.70
CA ARG A 123 23.47 -3.60 -4.49
C ARG A 123 22.03 -3.85 -4.90
N PHE A 124 21.25 -2.78 -4.97
CA PHE A 124 19.89 -2.86 -5.47
C PHE A 124 19.89 -3.21 -6.96
N VAL A 125 18.98 -4.11 -7.33
CA VAL A 125 18.77 -4.55 -8.70
C VAL A 125 17.28 -4.76 -8.91
N LEU A 126 16.69 -4.01 -9.85
CA LEU A 126 15.24 -3.79 -9.90
C LEU A 126 14.65 -4.23 -11.24
N GLY A 127 13.32 -4.15 -11.38
CA GLY A 127 12.60 -4.38 -12.64
C GLY A 127 12.25 -5.85 -12.92
N GLY A 128 13.10 -6.77 -12.44
CA GLY A 128 12.99 -8.20 -12.71
C GLY A 128 13.44 -8.56 -14.13
N GLY A 129 13.97 -9.77 -14.30
CA GLY A 129 14.45 -10.31 -15.56
C GLY A 129 13.42 -11.20 -16.25
N TRP A 130 13.72 -11.57 -17.50
CA TRP A 130 12.93 -12.53 -18.26
C TRP A 130 12.71 -13.86 -17.52
N ASN A 131 13.64 -14.28 -16.67
CA ASN A 131 13.56 -15.51 -15.88
C ASN A 131 13.04 -15.32 -14.46
N ASP A 132 12.57 -14.11 -14.12
CA ASP A 132 12.00 -13.82 -12.81
C ASP A 132 10.47 -13.93 -12.82
N PRO A 133 9.88 -14.21 -11.65
CA PRO A 133 8.45 -14.07 -11.48
C PRO A 133 8.02 -12.61 -11.62
N SER A 134 6.77 -12.41 -12.06
CA SER A 134 6.25 -11.08 -12.38
C SER A 134 6.20 -10.10 -11.21
N TYR A 135 6.12 -10.60 -9.97
CA TYR A 135 6.16 -9.76 -8.77
C TYR A 135 7.52 -9.06 -8.57
N ALA A 136 8.59 -9.55 -9.20
CA ALA A 136 9.94 -8.98 -9.09
C ALA A 136 10.04 -7.55 -9.64
N PHE A 137 9.06 -7.08 -10.42
CA PHE A 137 8.98 -5.68 -10.84
C PHE A 137 8.85 -4.72 -9.64
N ASN A 138 8.07 -5.12 -8.64
CA ASN A 138 7.73 -4.28 -7.48
C ASN A 138 8.66 -4.49 -6.30
N ASP A 139 9.29 -5.65 -6.22
CA ASP A 139 10.18 -5.97 -5.14
C ASP A 139 11.48 -5.17 -5.25
N SER A 140 11.77 -4.39 -4.21
CA SER A 140 13.10 -3.82 -4.02
C SER A 140 13.97 -4.89 -3.38
N TYR A 141 14.76 -5.60 -4.19
CA TYR A 141 15.68 -6.62 -3.70
C TYR A 141 17.12 -6.29 -4.10
N THR A 142 18.05 -7.00 -3.47
CA THR A 142 19.47 -6.77 -3.62
C THR A 142 20.18 -8.06 -3.98
N GLN A 143 21.30 -7.92 -4.68
CA GLN A 143 22.17 -9.03 -5.04
C GLN A 143 23.63 -8.65 -4.76
N ASN A 144 24.48 -9.67 -4.71
CA ASN A 144 25.91 -9.46 -4.58
C ASN A 144 26.41 -8.61 -5.75
N ALA A 145 27.21 -7.59 -5.49
CA ALA A 145 27.72 -6.66 -6.51
C ALA A 145 28.56 -7.35 -7.59
N MET A 146 29.11 -8.54 -7.30
CA MET A 146 29.84 -9.40 -8.26
C MET A 146 28.93 -10.38 -9.01
N ASP A 147 27.62 -10.43 -8.73
CA ASP A 147 26.71 -11.36 -9.37
C ASP A 147 26.53 -11.03 -10.85
N ARG A 148 26.80 -12.02 -11.72
CA ARG A 148 26.73 -11.90 -13.18
C ARG A 148 25.64 -12.80 -13.76
N SER A 149 24.54 -12.98 -13.03
CA SER A 149 23.40 -13.79 -13.49
C SER A 149 22.92 -13.35 -14.87
N ALA A 150 22.41 -14.31 -15.65
CA ALA A 150 22.07 -14.12 -17.07
C ALA A 150 21.01 -13.05 -17.37
N SER A 151 20.30 -12.55 -16.35
CA SER A 151 19.32 -11.48 -16.48
C SER A 151 19.76 -10.16 -15.84
N ASN A 152 20.93 -10.11 -15.19
CA ASN A 152 21.46 -8.87 -14.61
C ASN A 152 22.01 -7.98 -15.72
N GLY A 153 21.33 -6.86 -15.95
CA GLY A 153 21.74 -5.78 -16.85
C GLY A 153 21.71 -4.44 -16.12
N PHE A 154 21.61 -3.36 -16.88
CA PHE A 154 21.57 -2.01 -16.33
C PHE A 154 21.02 -1.02 -17.36
N ARG A 155 20.62 0.14 -16.86
CA ARG A 155 20.42 1.34 -17.68
C ARG A 155 21.27 2.48 -17.16
N CYS A 156 21.50 3.45 -18.02
CA CYS A 156 22.25 4.64 -17.68
C CYS A 156 21.31 5.85 -17.58
N VAL A 157 21.53 6.68 -16.58
CA VAL A 157 20.90 7.99 -16.43
C VAL A 157 21.93 9.09 -16.70
N GLN A 158 21.44 10.19 -17.25
CA GLN A 158 22.22 11.40 -17.44
C GLN A 158 21.56 12.54 -16.68
N GLU A 159 22.36 13.23 -15.89
CA GLU A 159 21.97 14.43 -15.19
C GLU A 159 21.97 15.61 -16.16
N LEU A 160 20.85 16.33 -16.23
CA LEU A 160 20.73 17.50 -17.10
C LEU A 160 21.26 18.79 -16.44
N GLN A 161 21.22 18.85 -15.11
CA GLN A 161 21.70 19.95 -14.28
C GLN A 161 22.23 19.37 -12.96
N GLU A 162 23.32 19.90 -12.43
CA GLU A 162 23.87 19.44 -11.15
C GLU A 162 22.85 19.62 -10.02
N ASP A 163 22.49 18.52 -9.36
CA ASP A 163 21.65 18.53 -8.17
C ASP A 163 22.53 18.48 -6.90
N PRO A 164 22.54 19.55 -6.08
CA PRO A 164 23.32 19.57 -4.84
C PRO A 164 22.86 18.53 -3.81
N ASP A 165 21.62 18.02 -3.88
CA ASP A 165 21.09 17.01 -2.96
C ASP A 165 21.40 15.57 -3.40
N ARG A 166 22.09 15.39 -4.54
CA ARG A 166 22.41 14.06 -5.11
C ARG A 166 23.24 13.17 -4.19
N PHE A 167 24.08 13.76 -3.32
CA PHE A 167 24.83 12.98 -2.34
C PHE A 167 23.90 12.17 -1.42
N GLY A 168 22.73 12.71 -1.08
CA GLY A 168 21.71 12.01 -0.29
C GLY A 168 21.09 10.83 -1.05
N LEU A 169 20.89 10.96 -2.37
CA LEU A 169 20.23 9.94 -3.19
C LEU A 169 21.06 8.68 -3.41
N ASN A 170 22.39 8.74 -3.27
CA ASN A 170 23.31 7.60 -3.45
C ASN A 170 23.65 6.85 -2.16
N GLN A 171 23.11 7.28 -1.01
CA GLN A 171 23.43 6.64 0.26
C GLN A 171 22.98 5.17 0.30
N PRO A 172 23.66 4.33 1.11
CA PRO A 172 23.16 3.00 1.43
C PRO A 172 21.74 3.08 2.00
N ILE A 173 20.88 2.18 1.56
CA ILE A 173 19.49 2.10 2.00
C ILE A 173 19.35 0.87 2.88
N HIS A 174 18.90 1.11 4.10
CA HIS A 174 18.50 0.07 5.02
C HIS A 174 17.00 -0.13 4.84
N SER A 175 16.59 -1.26 4.28
CA SER A 175 15.18 -1.64 4.22
C SER A 175 14.76 -2.19 5.56
N ASP A 176 13.82 -1.52 6.24
CA ASP A 176 13.15 -2.09 7.40
C ASP A 176 12.40 -3.37 6.97
N TYR A 177 12.65 -4.46 7.68
CA TYR A 177 12.01 -5.75 7.44
C TYR A 177 11.63 -6.41 8.76
N ARG A 178 10.42 -6.97 8.80
CA ARG A 178 9.90 -7.73 9.94
C ARG A 178 9.45 -9.11 9.47
N ASP A 179 9.90 -10.13 10.18
CA ASP A 179 9.47 -11.52 9.95
C ASP A 179 8.40 -11.88 10.99
N TYR A 180 7.14 -11.57 10.66
CA TYR A 180 6.00 -11.77 11.56
C TYR A 180 5.73 -13.22 11.96
N ARG A 181 6.36 -14.19 11.28
CA ARG A 181 6.33 -15.61 11.67
C ARG A 181 7.18 -15.90 12.91
N LYS A 182 8.11 -15.00 13.26
CA LYS A 182 9.03 -15.12 14.40
C LYS A 182 8.67 -14.17 15.54
N GLU A 183 7.94 -13.11 15.25
CA GLU A 183 7.46 -12.18 16.26
C GLU A 183 6.24 -12.74 16.99
N LYS A 184 6.04 -12.33 18.24
CA LYS A 184 4.91 -12.78 19.06
C LYS A 184 4.17 -11.57 19.63
N PRO A 185 2.83 -11.55 19.58
CA PRO A 185 2.05 -10.56 20.31
C PRO A 185 2.35 -10.63 21.81
N VAL A 186 2.23 -9.50 22.49
CA VAL A 186 2.25 -9.46 23.96
C VAL A 186 1.08 -10.26 24.56
N ASP A 187 1.23 -10.68 25.81
CA ASP A 187 0.17 -11.36 26.56
C ASP A 187 -1.04 -10.45 26.87
N ASN A 188 -2.13 -11.03 27.38
CA ASN A 188 -3.37 -10.29 27.67
C ASN A 188 -3.24 -9.29 28.81
N THR A 189 -2.41 -9.58 29.83
CA THR A 189 -2.18 -8.67 30.96
C THR A 189 -1.44 -7.44 30.46
N THR A 190 -0.36 -7.62 29.70
CA THR A 190 0.41 -6.54 29.09
C THR A 190 -0.47 -5.72 28.13
N PHE A 191 -1.26 -6.37 27.27
CA PHE A 191 -2.16 -5.66 26.36
C PHE A 191 -3.23 -4.84 27.08
N SER A 192 -3.75 -5.32 28.22
CA SER A 192 -4.75 -4.57 29.01
C SER A 192 -4.21 -3.22 29.49
N ILE A 193 -2.90 -3.11 29.71
CA ILE A 193 -2.23 -1.85 30.07
C ILE A 193 -2.24 -0.89 28.87
N TYR A 194 -2.06 -1.40 27.65
CA TYR A 194 -2.09 -0.57 26.44
C TYR A 194 -3.48 0.01 26.20
N LEU A 195 -4.54 -0.79 26.46
CA LEU A 195 -5.94 -0.38 26.27
C LEU A 195 -6.33 0.88 27.06
N THR A 196 -5.74 1.12 28.23
CA THR A 196 -6.09 2.27 29.07
C THR A 196 -5.77 3.60 28.38
N GLN A 197 -4.75 3.63 27.52
CA GLN A 197 -4.37 4.83 26.77
C GLN A 197 -5.42 5.24 25.72
N PHE A 198 -6.23 4.29 25.25
CA PHE A 198 -7.26 4.54 24.23
C PHE A 198 -8.57 5.08 24.83
N ALA A 199 -8.73 5.07 26.15
CA ALA A 199 -9.91 5.61 26.81
C ALA A 199 -10.03 7.13 26.61
N TYR A 200 -11.28 7.62 26.56
CA TYR A 200 -11.61 9.04 26.57
C TYR A 200 -12.94 9.22 27.33
N ASP A 201 -13.13 10.41 27.89
CA ASP A 201 -14.35 10.75 28.62
C ASP A 201 -15.50 11.06 27.66
N LYS A 202 -16.70 10.59 27.97
CA LYS A 202 -17.91 10.83 27.16
C LYS A 202 -18.52 12.20 27.44
N ASP A 203 -17.73 13.24 27.28
CA ASP A 203 -18.18 14.62 27.43
C ASP A 203 -19.22 14.98 26.36
N PRO A 204 -20.08 16.00 26.59
CA PRO A 204 -21.04 16.46 25.59
C PRO A 204 -20.38 16.67 24.22
N LEU A 205 -21.00 16.16 23.15
CA LEU A 205 -20.45 16.27 21.79
C LEU A 205 -20.43 17.71 21.26
N ASN A 206 -21.32 18.56 21.76
CA ASN A 206 -21.56 19.90 21.21
C ASN A 206 -21.69 19.86 19.68
N ALA A 207 -22.42 18.85 19.18
CA ALA A 207 -22.49 18.53 17.77
C ALA A 207 -23.32 19.58 16.98
N ARG A 208 -22.89 19.88 15.76
CA ARG A 208 -23.55 20.82 14.85
C ARG A 208 -23.54 20.28 13.43
N VAL A 209 -24.61 20.52 12.68
CA VAL A 209 -24.60 20.37 11.22
C VAL A 209 -24.09 21.70 10.65
N GLU A 210 -22.92 21.66 10.03
CA GLU A 210 -22.25 22.86 9.48
C GLU A 210 -22.73 23.14 8.05
N ALA A 211 -22.97 22.09 7.26
CA ALA A 211 -23.47 22.21 5.90
C ALA A 211 -24.22 20.94 5.47
N SER A 212 -25.12 21.10 4.51
CA SER A 212 -25.77 20.00 3.81
C SER A 212 -25.60 20.18 2.30
N TYR A 213 -25.20 19.11 1.62
CA TYR A 213 -25.00 19.08 0.18
C TYR A 213 -25.98 18.09 -0.42
N ASP A 214 -26.89 18.61 -1.24
CA ASP A 214 -27.87 17.77 -1.93
C ASP A 214 -27.29 17.24 -3.24
N ARG A 215 -27.51 15.95 -3.51
CA ARG A 215 -27.21 15.29 -4.78
C ARG A 215 -28.44 14.50 -5.23
N GLU A 216 -28.45 14.02 -6.47
CA GLU A 216 -29.62 13.31 -7.02
C GLU A 216 -30.01 12.07 -6.19
N PHE A 217 -29.03 11.27 -5.75
CA PHE A 217 -29.27 9.97 -5.12
C PHE A 217 -28.96 9.91 -3.62
N TRP A 218 -28.32 10.95 -3.07
CA TRP A 218 -27.91 11.00 -1.65
C TRP A 218 -27.84 12.45 -1.16
N THR A 219 -27.79 12.60 0.15
CA THR A 219 -27.52 13.86 0.84
C THR A 219 -26.24 13.69 1.66
N ILE A 220 -25.41 14.72 1.70
CA ILE A 220 -24.16 14.72 2.46
C ILE A 220 -24.28 15.79 3.54
N GLU A 221 -24.06 15.42 4.80
CA GLU A 221 -24.04 16.35 5.92
C GLU A 221 -22.61 16.50 6.43
N LYS A 222 -22.08 17.73 6.38
CA LYS A 222 -20.88 18.09 7.12
C LYS A 222 -21.29 18.37 8.56
N VAL A 223 -20.77 17.58 9.49
CA VAL A 223 -21.04 17.73 10.91
C VAL A 223 -19.74 18.03 11.65
N SER A 224 -19.83 18.78 12.74
CA SER A 224 -18.71 19.04 13.64
C SER A 224 -19.08 18.71 15.08
N PHE A 225 -18.13 18.23 15.85
CA PHE A 225 -18.30 17.91 17.28
C PHE A 225 -16.94 17.89 17.99
N ASP A 226 -16.95 17.93 19.32
CA ASP A 226 -15.74 17.96 20.13
C ASP A 226 -14.99 16.62 20.04
N ALA A 227 -13.69 16.68 19.76
CA ALA A 227 -12.80 15.52 19.77
C ALA A 227 -12.57 15.02 21.21
N GLY A 228 -12.14 13.77 21.37
CA GLY A 228 -11.94 13.14 22.68
C GLY A 228 -10.64 13.56 23.39
N TYR A 229 -10.05 14.69 23.01
CA TYR A 229 -8.75 15.18 23.48
C TYR A 229 -8.51 16.64 23.09
N GLY A 230 -7.61 17.30 23.82
CA GLY A 230 -6.93 18.53 23.39
C GLY A 230 -7.82 19.76 23.16
N ASP A 231 -9.05 19.77 23.69
CA ASP A 231 -10.06 20.82 23.49
C ASP A 231 -10.26 21.21 22.00
N GLU A 232 -10.08 20.25 21.09
CA GLU A 232 -10.21 20.44 19.64
C GLU A 232 -11.59 20.00 19.15
N ARG A 233 -12.08 20.59 18.06
CA ARG A 233 -13.24 20.08 17.31
C ARG A 233 -12.81 19.29 16.09
N MET A 234 -13.55 18.24 15.78
CA MET A 234 -13.37 17.45 14.56
C MET A 234 -14.58 17.53 13.66
N GLU A 235 -14.35 17.29 12.37
CA GLU A 235 -15.38 17.24 11.35
C GLU A 235 -15.62 15.78 10.93
N ALA A 236 -16.84 15.47 10.52
CA ALA A 236 -17.18 14.23 9.84
C ALA A 236 -18.18 14.51 8.73
N TYR A 237 -18.14 13.71 7.67
CA TYR A 237 -19.05 13.82 6.54
C TYR A 237 -19.93 12.58 6.48
N LEU A 238 -21.23 12.75 6.74
CA LEU A 238 -22.22 11.68 6.75
C LEU A 238 -22.98 11.66 5.42
N TYR A 239 -22.90 10.55 4.71
CA TYR A 239 -23.52 10.33 3.41
C TYR A 239 -24.74 9.44 3.56
N LEU A 240 -25.91 9.96 3.19
CA LEU A 240 -27.21 9.34 3.42
C LEU A 240 -27.91 9.02 2.10
N PRO A 241 -28.29 7.75 1.83
CA PRO A 241 -28.97 7.38 0.60
C PRO A 241 -30.44 7.84 0.61
N LYS A 242 -30.92 8.45 -0.48
CA LYS A 242 -32.30 9.01 -0.55
C LYS A 242 -33.40 7.99 -0.84
N LYS A 243 -33.07 6.84 -1.45
CA LYS A 243 -34.05 5.86 -1.97
C LYS A 243 -34.31 4.67 -1.03
N PHE A 244 -33.80 4.73 0.20
CA PHE A 244 -33.83 3.62 1.15
C PHE A 244 -34.38 4.07 2.50
N LYS A 245 -34.93 3.12 3.27
CA LYS A 245 -35.58 3.43 4.55
C LYS A 245 -34.54 3.49 5.68
N PRO A 246 -34.52 4.55 6.50
CA PRO A 246 -33.83 4.52 7.78
C PRO A 246 -34.52 3.56 8.77
N PRO A 247 -33.83 3.11 9.83
CA PRO A 247 -32.46 3.45 10.19
C PRO A 247 -31.42 2.74 9.30
N TYR A 248 -30.36 3.45 8.92
CA TYR A 248 -29.37 2.96 7.95
C TYR A 248 -28.27 2.13 8.62
N GLN A 249 -27.94 0.98 8.01
CA GLN A 249 -26.65 0.33 8.20
C GLN A 249 -25.55 1.31 7.78
N THR A 250 -24.52 1.48 8.61
CA THR A 250 -23.54 2.57 8.40
C THR A 250 -22.11 2.07 8.39
N ILE A 251 -21.35 2.52 7.39
CA ILE A 251 -19.92 2.23 7.23
C ILE A 251 -19.09 3.41 7.74
N LEU A 252 -18.21 3.17 8.71
CA LEU A 252 -17.16 4.09 9.14
C LEU A 252 -15.96 3.92 8.21
N LEU A 253 -15.66 4.96 7.41
CA LEU A 253 -14.54 4.95 6.47
C LEU A 253 -13.26 5.44 7.14
N PHE A 254 -12.18 4.68 6.97
CA PHE A 254 -10.83 5.14 7.25
C PHE A 254 -10.07 5.30 5.92
N PRO A 255 -9.54 6.49 5.61
CA PRO A 255 -9.02 6.78 4.27
C PRO A 255 -7.67 6.13 4.00
N GLY A 256 -7.25 6.16 2.73
CA GLY A 256 -5.88 5.86 2.32
C GLY A 256 -4.92 7.01 2.68
N SER A 257 -3.62 6.78 2.53
CA SER A 257 -2.59 7.75 2.97
C SER A 257 -2.65 9.10 2.25
N ASN A 258 -3.33 9.21 1.11
CA ASN A 258 -3.51 10.49 0.41
C ASN A 258 -4.16 11.57 1.32
N ALA A 259 -4.94 11.14 2.31
CA ALA A 259 -5.54 12.03 3.32
C ALA A 259 -4.50 12.82 4.13
N LEU A 260 -3.30 12.28 4.36
CA LEU A 260 -2.19 12.96 5.06
C LEU A 260 -1.56 14.09 4.22
N TYR A 261 -1.68 13.99 2.89
CA TYR A 261 -0.99 14.87 1.95
C TYR A 261 -1.92 15.93 1.34
N THR A 262 -3.23 15.72 1.43
CA THR A 262 -4.26 16.64 0.93
C THR A 262 -4.55 17.71 1.97
N SER A 263 -4.62 18.99 1.60
CA SER A 263 -4.86 20.10 2.54
C SER A 263 -6.33 20.35 2.86
N GLU A 264 -7.23 20.05 1.93
CA GLU A 264 -8.66 20.29 2.08
C GLU A 264 -9.46 19.06 1.71
N TYR A 265 -10.48 18.75 2.51
CA TYR A 265 -11.40 17.67 2.21
C TYR A 265 -12.39 18.10 1.12
N ASN A 266 -12.56 17.26 0.10
CA ASN A 266 -13.54 17.47 -0.96
C ASN A 266 -14.58 16.36 -0.91
N VAL A 267 -15.82 16.76 -0.62
CA VAL A 267 -16.99 15.89 -0.42
C VAL A 267 -17.34 15.00 -1.61
N ASP A 268 -16.90 15.36 -2.82
CA ASP A 268 -17.18 14.59 -4.03
C ASP A 268 -16.00 13.69 -4.45
N SER A 269 -14.83 13.77 -3.80
CA SER A 269 -13.59 13.08 -4.24
C SER A 269 -13.68 11.56 -4.25
N TYR A 270 -14.55 11.00 -3.42
CA TYR A 270 -14.75 9.55 -3.30
C TYR A 270 -16.04 9.06 -3.95
N ILE A 271 -16.80 9.94 -4.60
CA ILE A 271 -17.90 9.54 -5.47
C ILE A 271 -17.33 8.74 -6.64
N GLY A 272 -17.90 7.56 -6.89
CA GLY A 272 -17.36 6.57 -7.81
C GLY A 272 -16.45 5.53 -7.15
N TRP A 273 -15.84 5.82 -5.99
CA TRP A 273 -15.07 4.84 -5.22
C TRP A 273 -15.93 4.09 -4.20
N TYR A 274 -16.70 4.82 -3.38
CA TYR A 274 -17.52 4.25 -2.30
C TYR A 274 -19.03 4.44 -2.49
N ASP A 275 -19.43 5.08 -3.60
CA ASP A 275 -20.82 5.35 -3.93
C ASP A 275 -21.69 4.08 -4.05
N PHE A 276 -21.06 2.91 -4.21
CA PHE A 276 -21.76 1.62 -4.21
C PHE A 276 -22.42 1.31 -2.87
N PHE A 277 -21.91 1.81 -1.73
CA PHE A 277 -22.61 1.70 -0.45
C PHE A 277 -23.96 2.41 -0.48
N LEU A 278 -23.98 3.68 -0.94
CA LEU A 278 -25.19 4.49 -1.05
C LEU A 278 -26.17 3.90 -2.07
N LYS A 279 -25.66 3.41 -3.21
CA LYS A 279 -26.46 2.72 -4.23
C LYS A 279 -27.09 1.41 -3.71
N SER A 280 -26.47 0.80 -2.70
CA SER A 280 -26.97 -0.37 -1.98
C SER A 280 -27.77 -0.06 -0.71
N GLY A 281 -28.13 1.22 -0.48
CA GLY A 281 -28.97 1.63 0.64
C GLY A 281 -28.29 1.73 1.99
N LYS A 282 -26.96 1.69 2.03
CA LYS A 282 -26.16 1.82 3.24
C LYS A 282 -25.59 3.23 3.33
N ALA A 283 -25.65 3.82 4.51
CA ALA A 283 -24.99 5.09 4.78
C ALA A 283 -23.49 4.87 4.99
N TYR A 284 -22.70 5.91 4.82
CA TYR A 284 -21.32 5.90 5.31
C TYR A 284 -20.94 7.24 5.91
N VAL A 285 -20.00 7.22 6.84
CA VAL A 285 -19.42 8.41 7.45
C VAL A 285 -17.91 8.39 7.26
N GLU A 286 -17.36 9.53 6.89
CA GLU A 286 -15.91 9.75 6.82
C GLU A 286 -15.51 10.78 7.89
N PRO A 287 -14.92 10.35 9.01
CA PRO A 287 -14.32 11.25 9.97
C PRO A 287 -13.07 11.90 9.39
N ILE A 288 -12.91 13.21 9.63
CA ILE A 288 -11.64 13.90 9.39
C ILE A 288 -10.73 13.61 10.59
N PHE A 289 -9.95 12.54 10.49
CA PHE A 289 -9.02 12.11 11.53
C PHE A 289 -7.88 13.12 11.74
N LYS A 290 -7.30 13.14 12.95
CA LYS A 290 -6.10 13.94 13.25
C LYS A 290 -5.01 13.74 12.19
N SER A 291 -4.39 14.85 11.81
CA SER A 291 -3.34 14.95 10.79
C SER A 291 -3.78 14.71 9.35
N THR A 292 -5.09 14.58 9.08
CA THR A 292 -5.62 14.47 7.71
C THR A 292 -6.32 15.75 7.28
N TYR A 293 -6.29 16.04 5.97
CA TYR A 293 -6.99 17.18 5.36
C TYR A 293 -6.71 18.52 6.08
N ASN A 294 -7.76 19.21 6.52
CA ASN A 294 -7.71 20.48 7.25
C ASN A 294 -7.24 20.34 8.71
N ARG A 295 -7.06 19.11 9.22
CA ARG A 295 -6.54 18.82 10.57
C ARG A 295 -5.06 18.39 10.57
N ARG A 296 -4.33 18.70 9.49
CA ARG A 296 -2.90 18.38 9.32
C ARG A 296 -2.01 18.99 10.38
N ASP A 297 -0.95 18.26 10.70
CA ASP A 297 0.16 18.71 11.53
C ASP A 297 1.49 18.12 11.03
N LYS A 298 2.45 17.90 11.93
CA LYS A 298 3.79 17.40 11.59
C LYS A 298 3.80 15.93 11.18
N LEU A 299 2.71 15.17 11.33
CA LEU A 299 2.65 13.80 10.87
C LEU A 299 2.50 13.75 9.34
N ASN A 300 3.59 13.39 8.65
CA ASN A 300 3.68 13.41 7.19
C ASN A 300 4.02 12.04 6.59
N SER A 301 4.02 10.97 7.39
CA SER A 301 4.31 9.61 6.95
C SER A 301 3.15 8.69 7.24
N ARG A 302 2.82 7.84 6.25
CA ARG A 302 1.89 6.71 6.43
C ARG A 302 2.52 5.55 7.21
N LEU A 303 3.85 5.47 7.25
CA LEU A 303 4.56 4.36 7.86
C LEU A 303 4.63 4.55 9.38
N PRO A 304 4.46 3.47 10.16
CA PRO A 304 4.69 3.50 11.60
C PRO A 304 6.09 3.99 11.94
N GLN A 305 6.19 4.78 13.01
CA GLN A 305 7.43 5.30 13.54
C GLN A 305 7.52 4.97 15.03
N GLU A 306 8.71 4.62 15.51
CA GLU A 306 8.99 4.37 16.92
C GLU A 306 9.17 5.68 17.69
N THR A 307 8.09 6.47 17.77
CA THR A 307 8.07 7.77 18.44
C THR A 307 6.79 7.94 19.26
N VAL A 308 6.88 8.73 20.34
CA VAL A 308 5.71 9.10 21.16
C VAL A 308 4.71 9.86 20.30
N PHE A 309 5.21 10.71 19.40
CA PHE A 309 4.37 11.47 18.47
C PHE A 309 3.50 10.55 17.62
N TYR A 310 4.05 9.54 16.95
CA TYR A 310 3.24 8.59 16.17
C TYR A 310 2.27 7.79 17.06
N LYS A 311 2.73 7.31 18.22
CA LYS A 311 1.90 6.58 19.18
C LYS A 311 0.66 7.38 19.60
N ASP A 312 0.85 8.64 19.96
CA ASP A 312 -0.23 9.53 20.38
C ASP A 312 -1.23 9.78 19.24
N HIS A 313 -0.77 9.81 17.98
CA HIS A 313 -1.66 9.94 16.82
C HIS A 313 -2.57 8.73 16.62
N VAL A 314 -2.05 7.51 16.77
CA VAL A 314 -2.89 6.30 16.71
C VAL A 314 -3.95 6.31 17.81
N ILE A 315 -3.59 6.76 19.01
CA ILE A 315 -4.54 6.95 20.12
C ILE A 315 -5.59 8.01 19.76
N MET A 316 -5.19 9.16 19.21
CA MET A 316 -6.10 10.21 18.76
C MET A 316 -7.06 9.71 17.67
N TRP A 317 -6.60 8.91 16.70
CA TRP A 317 -7.49 8.33 15.67
C TRP A 317 -8.56 7.42 16.26
N ARG A 318 -8.23 6.63 17.28
CA ARG A 318 -9.23 5.85 18.02
C ARG A 318 -10.27 6.77 18.67
N LYS A 319 -9.82 7.86 19.30
CA LYS A 319 -10.72 8.81 19.97
C LYS A 319 -11.63 9.51 18.96
N ASP A 320 -11.09 9.94 17.83
CA ASP A 320 -11.86 10.49 16.71
C ASP A 320 -12.93 9.51 16.20
N LEU A 321 -12.56 8.24 16.00
CA LEU A 321 -13.49 7.17 15.63
C LEU A 321 -14.59 6.99 16.69
N GLY A 322 -14.20 6.94 17.96
CA GLY A 322 -15.13 6.78 19.07
C GLY A 322 -16.14 7.93 19.17
N ARG A 323 -15.67 9.18 19.05
CA ARG A 323 -16.54 10.37 19.05
C ARG A 323 -17.47 10.43 17.85
N THR A 324 -17.01 9.94 16.69
CA THR A 324 -17.89 9.76 15.53
C THR A 324 -19.01 8.77 15.83
N ILE A 325 -18.70 7.63 16.46
CA ILE A 325 -19.74 6.66 16.83
C ILE A 325 -20.67 7.24 17.90
N ASP A 326 -20.16 7.98 18.88
CA ASP A 326 -21.00 8.69 19.87
C ASP A 326 -21.97 9.67 19.18
N TYR A 327 -21.54 10.35 18.10
CA TYR A 327 -22.42 11.17 17.28
C TYR A 327 -23.51 10.35 16.58
N LEU A 328 -23.14 9.22 15.97
CA LEU A 328 -24.10 8.32 15.31
C LEU A 328 -25.11 7.69 16.28
N GLU A 329 -24.72 7.40 17.53
CA GLU A 329 -25.62 6.91 18.59
C GLU A 329 -26.76 7.90 18.91
N ASN A 330 -26.59 9.18 18.59
CA ASN A 330 -27.62 10.21 18.78
C ASN A 330 -28.46 10.47 17.51
N ARG A 331 -28.29 9.67 16.45
CA ARG A 331 -28.98 9.83 15.17
C ARG A 331 -30.12 8.82 15.02
N PRO A 332 -31.40 9.25 14.97
CA PRO A 332 -32.53 8.33 14.87
C PRO A 332 -32.62 7.62 13.51
N ASP A 333 -31.92 8.13 12.50
CA ASP A 333 -31.83 7.59 11.15
C ASP A 333 -30.67 6.59 10.95
N ILE A 334 -29.91 6.27 12.01
CA ILE A 334 -28.76 5.36 11.94
C ILE A 334 -29.00 4.13 12.82
N ASP A 335 -28.73 2.93 12.28
CA ASP A 335 -28.78 1.67 13.01
C ASP A 335 -27.40 1.38 13.63
N THR A 336 -27.24 1.71 14.91
CA THR A 336 -25.96 1.55 15.62
C THR A 336 -25.63 0.11 16.00
N ASP A 337 -26.57 -0.82 15.85
CA ASP A 337 -26.29 -2.26 15.93
C ASP A 337 -25.68 -2.79 14.62
N LYS A 338 -25.66 -1.98 13.55
CA LYS A 338 -25.15 -2.33 12.22
C LYS A 338 -24.07 -1.35 11.73
N LEU A 339 -23.05 -1.17 12.56
CA LEU A 339 -21.86 -0.38 12.24
C LEU A 339 -20.74 -1.26 11.68
N ALA A 340 -20.27 -0.94 10.48
CA ALA A 340 -19.11 -1.58 9.88
C ALA A 340 -17.92 -0.63 9.79
N PHE A 341 -16.70 -1.16 9.80
CA PHE A 341 -15.47 -0.44 9.50
C PHE A 341 -15.00 -0.81 8.09
N TYR A 342 -14.68 0.19 7.28
CA TYR A 342 -14.04 -0.02 5.99
C TYR A 342 -12.76 0.81 5.90
N GLY A 343 -11.63 0.14 5.77
CA GLY A 343 -10.32 0.76 5.64
C GLY A 343 -9.67 0.43 4.30
N ILE A 344 -9.14 1.44 3.62
CA ILE A 344 -8.39 1.24 2.36
C ILE A 344 -6.91 1.57 2.55
N SER A 345 -6.00 0.73 2.04
CA SER A 345 -4.55 0.99 2.04
C SER A 345 -4.06 1.27 3.46
N TRP A 346 -3.66 2.51 3.75
CA TRP A 346 -3.36 2.97 5.10
C TRP A 346 -4.48 2.69 6.11
N GLY A 347 -5.74 2.91 5.74
CA GLY A 347 -6.90 2.51 6.54
C GLY A 347 -7.05 0.99 6.68
N GLY A 348 -6.60 0.21 5.70
CA GLY A 348 -6.51 -1.25 5.81
C GLY A 348 -5.51 -1.68 6.87
N PHE A 349 -4.34 -1.05 6.91
CA PHE A 349 -3.35 -1.20 7.99
C PHE A 349 -3.92 -0.77 9.36
N VAL A 350 -4.47 0.44 9.46
CA VAL A 350 -5.07 0.96 10.71
C VAL A 350 -6.25 0.10 11.17
N GLY A 351 -6.94 -0.56 10.24
CA GLY A 351 -7.99 -1.55 10.52
C GLY A 351 -7.51 -2.82 11.23
N GLY A 352 -6.19 -3.06 11.33
CA GLY A 352 -5.63 -4.06 12.23
C GLY A 352 -5.43 -3.58 13.68
N ILE A 353 -5.79 -2.34 13.98
CA ILE A 353 -5.68 -1.72 15.32
C ILE A 353 -7.06 -1.32 15.84
N LEU A 354 -7.75 -0.41 15.14
CA LEU A 354 -8.94 0.26 15.68
C LEU A 354 -10.10 -0.69 16.06
N PRO A 355 -10.46 -1.71 15.25
CA PRO A 355 -11.51 -2.65 15.63
C PRO A 355 -11.19 -3.50 16.86
N ALA A 356 -9.91 -3.63 17.24
CA ALA A 356 -9.53 -4.32 18.47
C ALA A 356 -9.94 -3.52 19.72
N VAL A 357 -10.00 -2.19 19.62
CA VAL A 357 -10.24 -1.24 20.72
C VAL A 357 -11.57 -0.48 20.61
N GLU A 358 -12.34 -0.71 19.55
CA GLU A 358 -13.69 -0.18 19.35
C GLU A 358 -14.65 -1.33 19.02
N LYS A 359 -15.29 -1.87 20.07
CA LYS A 359 -16.16 -3.05 19.99
C LYS A 359 -17.59 -2.75 19.55
N ARG A 360 -17.93 -1.48 19.33
CA ARG A 360 -19.20 -1.10 18.70
C ARG A 360 -19.21 -1.40 17.21
N ILE A 361 -18.04 -1.46 16.56
CA ILE A 361 -17.90 -1.99 15.20
C ILE A 361 -18.25 -3.48 15.20
N LYS A 362 -19.15 -3.89 14.29
CA LYS A 362 -19.66 -5.26 14.18
C LYS A 362 -19.09 -6.04 13.01
N VAL A 363 -18.67 -5.37 11.93
CA VAL A 363 -18.09 -5.98 10.73
C VAL A 363 -16.91 -5.14 10.25
N VAL A 364 -15.83 -5.80 9.81
CA VAL A 364 -14.60 -5.14 9.36
C VAL A 364 -14.30 -5.55 7.92
N MET A 365 -14.00 -4.58 7.07
CA MET A 365 -13.62 -4.79 5.67
C MET A 365 -12.36 -3.99 5.37
N LEU A 366 -11.32 -4.67 4.90
CA LEU A 366 -10.00 -4.11 4.69
C LEU A 366 -9.62 -4.28 3.22
N ASN A 367 -9.55 -3.18 2.50
CA ASN A 367 -9.16 -3.18 1.10
C ASN A 367 -7.68 -2.79 0.97
N VAL A 368 -6.90 -3.60 0.25
CA VAL A 368 -5.46 -3.44 0.00
C VAL A 368 -4.66 -3.10 1.28
N GLY A 369 -4.96 -3.80 2.38
CA GLY A 369 -4.30 -3.65 3.69
C GLY A 369 -3.36 -4.81 4.03
N GLY A 370 -2.40 -4.58 4.92
CA GLY A 370 -1.47 -5.60 5.43
C GLY A 370 -0.63 -5.08 6.59
N MET A 371 0.32 -5.91 7.07
CA MET A 371 1.30 -5.51 8.08
C MET A 371 2.31 -4.51 7.54
N ALA A 372 2.65 -3.48 8.33
CA ALA A 372 3.77 -2.59 8.03
C ALA A 372 5.12 -3.29 8.28
N MET A 373 6.19 -2.92 7.57
CA MET A 373 7.53 -3.49 7.81
C MET A 373 8.38 -2.66 8.80
N THR A 374 7.96 -1.44 9.12
CA THR A 374 8.65 -0.60 10.09
C THR A 374 8.22 -0.93 11.53
N LYS A 375 9.11 -0.64 12.48
CA LYS A 375 8.80 -0.78 13.91
C LYS A 375 8.09 0.47 14.44
N THR A 376 7.30 0.27 15.48
CA THR A 376 6.72 1.34 16.30
C THR A 376 6.65 0.87 17.75
N PHE A 377 6.15 1.72 18.64
CA PHE A 377 5.99 1.34 20.03
C PHE A 377 4.93 0.23 20.19
N PRO A 378 5.17 -0.76 21.07
CA PRO A 378 4.27 -1.91 21.25
C PRO A 378 2.80 -1.54 21.50
N GLU A 379 2.55 -0.39 22.14
CA GLU A 379 1.22 0.12 22.47
C GLU A 379 0.38 0.51 21.27
N VAL A 380 0.98 0.61 20.08
CA VAL A 380 0.31 0.94 18.81
C VAL A 380 0.78 0.05 17.66
N ASP A 381 1.50 -1.03 17.96
CA ASP A 381 1.98 -1.98 16.95
C ASP A 381 0.89 -3.01 16.64
N GLN A 382 0.47 -3.07 15.37
CA GLN A 382 -0.62 -3.90 14.85
C GLN A 382 -0.55 -5.37 15.31
N ILE A 383 0.66 -5.94 15.45
CA ILE A 383 0.86 -7.32 15.91
C ILE A 383 0.19 -7.59 17.27
N ASN A 384 0.14 -6.58 18.14
CA ASN A 384 -0.45 -6.68 19.47
C ASN A 384 -1.98 -6.54 19.43
N PHE A 385 -2.57 -6.03 18.35
CA PHE A 385 -4.01 -5.77 18.27
C PHE A 385 -4.76 -6.86 17.49
N LEU A 386 -4.17 -7.40 16.43
CA LEU A 386 -4.80 -8.40 15.55
C LEU A 386 -5.42 -9.60 16.29
N PRO A 387 -4.75 -10.23 17.28
CA PRO A 387 -5.36 -11.34 18.02
C PRO A 387 -6.60 -10.96 18.84
N ARG A 388 -6.85 -9.66 19.04
CA ARG A 388 -8.02 -9.13 19.76
C ARG A 388 -9.10 -8.61 18.83
N ILE A 389 -8.91 -8.64 17.51
CA ILE A 389 -9.99 -8.41 16.55
C ILE A 389 -10.77 -9.71 16.45
N THR A 390 -12.03 -9.70 16.89
CA THR A 390 -12.90 -10.88 16.95
C THR A 390 -14.15 -10.73 16.09
N GLN A 391 -14.40 -9.51 15.60
CA GLN A 391 -15.44 -9.22 14.62
C GLN A 391 -15.18 -9.98 13.31
N PRO A 392 -16.22 -10.27 12.51
CA PRO A 392 -16.04 -10.73 11.14
C PRO A 392 -15.16 -9.80 10.30
N VAL A 393 -14.19 -10.37 9.58
CA VAL A 393 -13.22 -9.62 8.77
C VAL A 393 -13.20 -10.11 7.33
N LEU A 394 -13.40 -9.19 6.39
CA LEU A 394 -13.10 -9.39 4.98
C LEU A 394 -11.83 -8.62 4.60
N MET A 395 -10.88 -9.29 3.97
CA MET A 395 -9.74 -8.68 3.30
C MET A 395 -9.91 -8.81 1.77
N VAL A 396 -9.67 -7.73 1.04
CA VAL A 396 -9.66 -7.70 -0.43
C VAL A 396 -8.35 -7.09 -0.88
N ASN A 397 -7.50 -7.87 -1.54
CA ASN A 397 -6.11 -7.49 -1.79
C ASN A 397 -5.67 -7.84 -3.22
N GLY A 398 -4.58 -7.21 -3.65
CA GLY A 398 -3.88 -7.54 -4.89
C GLY A 398 -2.70 -8.48 -4.62
N LYS A 399 -2.49 -9.43 -5.53
CA LYS A 399 -1.37 -10.38 -5.54
C LYS A 399 -0.02 -9.67 -5.73
N HIS A 400 0.00 -8.59 -6.52
CA HIS A 400 1.19 -7.83 -6.88
C HIS A 400 1.30 -6.52 -6.08
N ASP A 401 0.67 -6.46 -4.91
CA ASP A 401 0.68 -5.28 -4.04
C ASP A 401 2.09 -5.03 -3.49
N MET A 402 2.68 -3.92 -3.94
CA MET A 402 4.03 -3.49 -3.57
C MET A 402 4.15 -2.91 -2.16
N TYR A 403 3.05 -2.46 -1.56
CA TYR A 403 3.06 -1.87 -0.23
C TYR A 403 2.81 -2.92 0.85
N PHE A 404 1.97 -3.89 0.52
CA PHE A 404 1.65 -5.02 1.38
C PHE A 404 1.83 -6.32 0.59
N PRO A 405 3.06 -6.84 0.46
CA PRO A 405 3.28 -8.11 -0.25
C PRO A 405 2.54 -9.27 0.43
N VAL A 406 2.06 -10.23 -0.38
CA VAL A 406 1.19 -11.31 0.10
C VAL A 406 1.80 -12.08 1.28
N GLU A 407 3.00 -12.61 1.09
CA GLU A 407 3.64 -13.52 2.06
C GLU A 407 4.16 -12.82 3.32
N SER A 408 4.64 -11.58 3.19
CA SER A 408 5.27 -10.87 4.31
C SER A 408 4.31 -9.96 5.06
N ALA A 409 3.24 -9.45 4.42
CA ALA A 409 2.34 -8.46 5.00
C ALA A 409 0.88 -8.90 5.07
N GLN A 410 0.32 -9.45 3.99
CA GLN A 410 -1.13 -9.75 3.93
C GLN A 410 -1.48 -11.02 4.73
N LEU A 411 -0.80 -12.13 4.44
CA LEU A 411 -1.05 -13.41 5.12
C LEU A 411 -0.73 -13.32 6.61
N PRO A 412 0.39 -12.73 7.06
CA PRO A 412 0.62 -12.55 8.49
C PRO A 412 -0.46 -11.72 9.18
N MET A 413 -0.98 -10.66 8.54
CA MET A 413 -2.11 -9.91 9.09
C MET A 413 -3.34 -10.80 9.24
N TYR A 414 -3.71 -11.55 8.19
CA TYR A 414 -4.87 -12.44 8.19
C TYR A 414 -4.76 -13.58 9.21
N ASP A 415 -3.58 -14.17 9.35
CA ASP A 415 -3.32 -15.30 10.23
C ASP A 415 -3.38 -14.89 11.70
N LEU A 416 -2.87 -13.69 12.02
CA LEU A 416 -2.86 -13.13 13.37
C LEU A 416 -4.24 -12.66 13.86
N LEU A 417 -5.24 -12.53 12.98
CA LEU A 417 -6.60 -12.14 13.39
C LEU A 417 -7.19 -13.15 14.38
N GLY A 418 -7.67 -12.64 15.51
CA GLY A 418 -8.46 -13.38 16.51
C GLY A 418 -9.87 -13.75 16.04
N THR A 419 -10.26 -13.30 14.84
CA THR A 419 -11.54 -13.61 14.21
C THR A 419 -11.65 -15.10 13.94
N PRO A 420 -12.78 -15.75 14.31
CA PRO A 420 -13.00 -17.16 14.00
C PRO A 420 -12.84 -17.46 12.50
N ALA A 421 -12.30 -18.63 12.16
CA ALA A 421 -12.03 -18.99 10.76
C ALA A 421 -13.26 -18.93 9.84
N ARG A 422 -14.46 -19.22 10.37
CA ARG A 422 -15.72 -19.10 9.63
C ARG A 422 -16.13 -17.64 9.34
N ASP A 423 -15.60 -16.71 10.13
CA ASP A 423 -15.96 -15.29 10.12
C ASP A 423 -14.81 -14.41 9.57
N LYS A 424 -13.73 -15.01 9.03
CA LYS A 424 -12.68 -14.28 8.30
C LYS A 424 -12.49 -14.81 6.89
N LYS A 425 -12.24 -13.90 5.94
CA LYS A 425 -11.97 -14.24 4.54
C LYS A 425 -10.97 -13.27 3.92
N ILE A 426 -10.08 -13.77 3.08
CA ILE A 426 -9.20 -12.96 2.22
C ILE A 426 -9.43 -13.33 0.75
N ASN A 427 -9.66 -12.32 -0.09
CA ASN A 427 -9.72 -12.45 -1.54
C ASN A 427 -8.47 -11.78 -2.14
N ILE A 428 -7.63 -12.54 -2.83
CA ILE A 428 -6.42 -12.05 -3.49
C ILE A 428 -6.66 -12.09 -5.00
N TYR A 429 -6.71 -10.92 -5.62
CA TYR A 429 -6.90 -10.77 -7.07
C TYR A 429 -5.56 -10.58 -7.79
N ASP A 430 -5.51 -10.94 -9.08
CA ASP A 430 -4.35 -10.72 -9.93
C ASP A 430 -4.23 -9.22 -10.30
N SER A 431 -3.87 -8.40 -9.32
CA SER A 431 -3.79 -6.94 -9.40
C SER A 431 -2.71 -6.38 -8.46
N GLY A 432 -2.37 -5.09 -8.61
CA GLY A 432 -1.45 -4.37 -7.72
C GLY A 432 -2.15 -3.81 -6.48
N HIS A 433 -1.66 -2.65 -5.98
CA HIS A 433 -2.25 -1.93 -4.83
C HIS A 433 -3.61 -1.26 -5.11
N LEU A 434 -4.23 -1.61 -6.24
CA LEU A 434 -5.61 -1.29 -6.58
C LEU A 434 -6.26 -2.58 -7.08
N THR A 435 -7.36 -2.96 -6.47
CA THR A 435 -8.14 -4.15 -6.84
C THR A 435 -9.28 -3.78 -7.78
N PRO A 436 -9.74 -4.70 -8.65
CA PRO A 436 -10.85 -4.44 -9.56
C PRO A 436 -12.11 -3.98 -8.81
N ARG A 437 -12.62 -2.79 -9.14
CA ARG A 437 -13.75 -2.15 -8.44
C ARG A 437 -14.98 -3.03 -8.31
N ILE A 438 -15.34 -3.75 -9.38
CA ILE A 438 -16.52 -4.63 -9.40
C ILE A 438 -16.36 -5.77 -8.39
N GLU A 439 -15.16 -6.34 -8.28
CA GLU A 439 -14.88 -7.42 -7.33
C GLU A 439 -14.86 -6.93 -5.88
N VAL A 440 -14.32 -5.73 -5.63
CA VAL A 440 -14.41 -5.06 -4.33
C VAL A 440 -15.87 -4.86 -3.94
N MET A 441 -16.66 -4.26 -4.84
CA MET A 441 -18.09 -3.99 -4.62
C MET A 441 -18.85 -5.29 -4.30
N LYS A 442 -18.68 -6.32 -5.13
CA LYS A 442 -19.35 -7.62 -4.95
C LYS A 442 -18.96 -8.27 -3.62
N ALA A 443 -17.67 -8.36 -3.31
CA ALA A 443 -17.20 -8.99 -2.08
C ALA A 443 -17.69 -8.25 -0.83
N THR A 444 -17.58 -6.92 -0.84
CA THR A 444 -17.94 -6.05 0.28
C THR A 444 -19.44 -6.05 0.55
N LEU A 445 -20.27 -5.91 -0.50
CA LEU A 445 -21.73 -5.92 -0.35
C LEU A 445 -22.26 -7.28 0.10
N ASN A 446 -21.75 -8.38 -0.47
CA ASN A 446 -22.14 -9.73 -0.05
C ASN A 446 -21.76 -9.99 1.41
N TRP A 447 -20.60 -9.50 1.85
CA TRP A 447 -20.16 -9.63 3.24
C TRP A 447 -21.06 -8.86 4.19
N LEU A 448 -21.41 -7.61 3.85
CA LEU A 448 -22.35 -6.82 4.64
C LEU A 448 -23.73 -7.45 4.67
N ASP A 449 -24.28 -7.88 3.54
CA ASP A 449 -25.61 -8.48 3.49
C ASP A 449 -25.66 -9.81 4.27
N HIS A 450 -24.55 -10.55 4.34
CA HIS A 450 -24.46 -11.76 5.16
C HIS A 450 -24.62 -11.48 6.67
N TYR A 451 -23.98 -10.43 7.19
CA TYR A 451 -23.99 -10.12 8.63
C TYR A 451 -25.09 -9.13 9.05
N PHE A 452 -25.47 -8.19 8.18
CA PHE A 452 -26.43 -7.13 8.49
C PHE A 452 -27.80 -7.32 7.81
N GLY A 453 -27.88 -8.24 6.83
CA GLY A 453 -29.04 -8.40 5.97
C GLY A 453 -29.10 -7.35 4.85
N PRO A 454 -29.99 -7.55 3.86
CA PRO A 454 -30.22 -6.58 2.78
C PRO A 454 -30.89 -5.30 3.31
N THR A 455 -30.88 -4.25 2.50
CA THR A 455 -31.53 -2.96 2.81
C THR A 455 -32.91 -2.84 2.15
N ASP A 456 -33.84 -2.17 2.82
CA ASP A 456 -35.19 -1.93 2.29
C ASP A 456 -35.26 -0.64 1.45
N LYS A 457 -35.71 -0.79 0.19
CA LYS A 457 -36.02 0.36 -0.69
C LYS A 457 -37.29 1.08 -0.23
N LEU A 458 -37.33 2.40 -0.39
CA LEU A 458 -38.52 3.22 -0.11
C LEU A 458 -39.68 2.94 -1.08
N VAL A 459 -39.39 2.48 -2.29
CA VAL A 459 -40.36 2.17 -3.34
C VAL A 459 -39.99 0.83 -3.98
N LYS A 460 -40.97 -0.07 -4.17
CA LYS A 460 -40.80 -1.20 -5.10
C LYS A 460 -40.69 -0.59 -6.48
N ASP A 461 -39.53 -0.71 -7.14
CA ASP A 461 -39.36 -0.28 -8.52
C ASP A 461 -40.50 -0.89 -9.36
N SER A 462 -41.50 -0.08 -9.72
CA SER A 462 -42.53 -0.44 -10.70
C SER A 462 -41.92 -0.29 -12.09
N TYR A 463 -40.85 -1.04 -12.34
CA TYR A 463 -40.40 -1.30 -13.70
C TYR A 463 -41.19 -2.51 -14.19
N SER A 464 -42.35 -2.24 -14.80
CA SER A 464 -42.93 -3.16 -15.77
C SER A 464 -41.97 -3.19 -16.96
N PRO A 465 -41.36 -4.33 -17.31
CA PRO A 465 -40.59 -4.42 -18.54
C PRO A 465 -41.60 -4.38 -19.69
N THR A 466 -41.75 -3.23 -20.35
CA THR A 466 -42.37 -3.19 -21.67
C THR A 466 -41.38 -3.81 -22.64
N HIS A 467 -41.84 -4.89 -23.29
CA HIS A 467 -41.17 -5.71 -24.29
C HIS A 467 -40.52 -4.92 -25.43
#